data_AF-L9W420-F1
#
_entry.id   AF-L9W420-F1
#
_cell.length_a   1.000
_cell.length_b   1.000
_cell.length_c   1.000
_cell.angle_alpha   90.00
_cell.angle_beta   90.00
_cell.angle_gamma   90.00
#
_symmetry.space_group_name_H-M   'P 1'
#
loop_
_entity.id
_entity.type
_entity.pdbx_description
1 polymer ?
#
loop_
_entity_poly.entity_id
_entity_poly.type
_entity_poly.pdbx_seq_one_letter_code
_entity_poly.pdbx_strand_id
1 'polypeptide(L)'
;MESFDDADAALESQIERLEGEVATLERTIRATDEEVDAELRARFEAVAGELQAVLAESNGGHGVINTRTGGTITPLAADPDDVSLADIAHALSNLTRFTGHGMEFYSVARHVVHVSYEVEARGGSPDAIRWGLLHDATEAYIADVPAPVKRSLPGYTHAEAELAAVVREAFDLDLSSADERLVDAADSDVGRYELAKHFPNGGHEEPTLEYDPDTLKTDGDDKTLFLERTRALDIGDAGSSRY
;
A
#
# COMPACT_ATOMS: atom_id res chain seq x y z
N MET A 1 9.89 -42.04 1.91
CA MET A 1 10.56 -41.36 0.79
C MET A 1 9.62 -41.23 -0.40
N GLU A 2 8.57 -42.05 -0.54
CA GLU A 2 7.55 -41.91 -1.58
C GLU A 2 6.51 -40.79 -1.31
N SER A 3 6.32 -40.35 -0.07
CA SER A 3 5.27 -39.38 0.29
C SER A 3 5.59 -37.90 0.04
N PHE A 4 6.86 -37.57 -0.21
CA PHE A 4 7.28 -36.18 -0.47
C PHE A 4 7.16 -35.86 -1.96
N ASP A 5 7.56 -36.79 -2.85
CA ASP A 5 7.41 -36.63 -4.30
C ASP A 5 5.93 -36.51 -4.73
N ASP A 6 5.02 -37.22 -4.06
CA ASP A 6 3.58 -37.15 -4.36
C ASP A 6 2.97 -35.79 -3.95
N ALA A 7 3.48 -35.15 -2.91
CA ALA A 7 3.00 -33.86 -2.42
C ALA A 7 3.48 -32.71 -3.32
N ASP A 8 4.77 -32.73 -3.70
CA ASP A 8 5.33 -31.76 -4.65
C ASP A 8 4.63 -31.85 -6.02
N ALA A 9 4.40 -33.07 -6.52
CA ALA A 9 3.67 -33.29 -7.77
C ALA A 9 2.21 -32.79 -7.71
N ALA A 10 1.57 -32.88 -6.54
CA ALA A 10 0.22 -32.36 -6.34
C ALA A 10 0.19 -30.82 -6.36
N LEU A 11 1.16 -30.17 -5.72
CA LEU A 11 1.32 -28.71 -5.73
C LEU A 11 1.60 -28.20 -7.15
N GLU A 12 2.53 -28.83 -7.87
CA GLU A 12 2.82 -28.50 -9.28
C GLU A 12 1.57 -28.58 -10.16
N SER A 13 0.79 -29.66 -10.03
CA SER A 13 -0.46 -29.81 -10.78
C SER A 13 -1.51 -28.76 -10.42
N GLN A 14 -1.55 -28.33 -9.15
CA GLN A 14 -2.45 -27.27 -8.71
C GLN A 14 -2.03 -25.89 -9.24
N ILE A 15 -0.72 -25.60 -9.26
CA ILE A 15 -0.15 -24.37 -9.86
C ILE A 15 -0.53 -24.30 -11.33
N GLU A 16 -0.25 -25.36 -12.11
CA GLU A 16 -0.58 -25.40 -13.55
C GLU A 16 -2.07 -25.16 -13.82
N ARG A 17 -2.96 -25.76 -13.00
CA ARG A 17 -4.40 -25.55 -13.10
C ARG A 17 -4.77 -24.08 -12.87
N LEU A 18 -4.26 -23.49 -11.79
CA LEU A 18 -4.58 -22.13 -11.38
C LEU A 18 -4.03 -21.10 -12.38
N GLU A 19 -2.80 -21.28 -12.86
CA GLU A 19 -2.23 -20.47 -13.94
C GLU A 19 -3.11 -20.51 -15.21
N GLY A 20 -3.60 -21.70 -15.57
CA GLY A 20 -4.53 -21.87 -16.69
C GLY A 20 -5.88 -21.15 -16.49
N GLU A 21 -6.39 -21.12 -15.26
CA GLU A 21 -7.62 -20.42 -14.91
C GLU A 21 -7.43 -18.89 -14.91
N VAL A 22 -6.35 -18.38 -14.31
CA VAL A 22 -5.95 -16.96 -14.37
C VAL A 22 -5.84 -16.50 -15.81
N ALA A 23 -5.10 -17.24 -16.65
CA ALA A 23 -4.92 -16.90 -18.07
C ALA A 23 -6.23 -16.93 -18.87
N THR A 24 -7.21 -17.73 -18.45
CA THR A 24 -8.54 -17.79 -19.07
C THR A 24 -9.39 -16.59 -18.65
N LEU A 25 -9.44 -16.29 -17.36
CA LEU A 25 -10.16 -15.14 -16.82
C LEU A 25 -9.60 -13.82 -17.35
N GLU A 26 -8.29 -13.67 -17.45
CA GLU A 26 -7.62 -12.49 -18.03
C GLU A 26 -8.05 -12.25 -19.49
N ARG A 27 -8.09 -13.32 -20.31
CA ARG A 27 -8.57 -13.24 -21.70
C ARG A 27 -10.05 -12.85 -21.77
N THR A 28 -10.88 -13.37 -20.88
CA THR A 28 -12.31 -13.02 -20.81
C THR A 28 -12.51 -11.57 -20.40
N ILE A 29 -11.83 -11.09 -19.36
CA ILE A 29 -11.90 -9.69 -18.91
C ILE A 29 -11.50 -8.75 -20.05
N ARG A 30 -10.41 -9.04 -20.77
CA ARG A 30 -9.97 -8.23 -21.92
C ARG A 30 -10.93 -8.23 -23.11
N ALA A 31 -11.74 -9.27 -23.27
CA ALA A 31 -12.69 -9.38 -24.37
C ALA A 31 -14.05 -8.73 -24.07
N THR A 32 -14.27 -8.26 -22.85
CA THR A 32 -15.53 -7.65 -22.40
C THR A 32 -15.41 -6.13 -22.49
N ASP A 33 -16.18 -5.47 -23.37
CA ASP A 33 -16.09 -4.03 -23.71
C ASP A 33 -16.91 -3.10 -22.78
N GLU A 34 -17.72 -3.63 -21.88
CA GLU A 34 -18.52 -2.88 -20.90
C GLU A 34 -18.04 -3.16 -19.47
N GLU A 35 -18.33 -2.24 -18.54
CA GLU A 35 -18.08 -2.31 -17.08
C GLU A 35 -17.75 -3.73 -16.64
N VAL A 36 -16.45 -4.02 -16.44
CA VAL A 36 -15.96 -5.35 -16.08
C VAL A 36 -16.87 -5.91 -15.01
N ASP A 37 -17.57 -7.00 -15.34
CA ASP A 37 -18.49 -7.67 -14.43
C ASP A 37 -17.76 -7.84 -13.09
N ALA A 38 -18.26 -7.16 -12.06
CA ALA A 38 -17.64 -7.15 -10.73
C ALA A 38 -17.45 -8.58 -10.23
N GLU A 39 -18.31 -9.52 -10.65
CA GLU A 39 -18.21 -10.94 -10.36
C GLU A 39 -17.01 -11.59 -11.08
N LEU A 40 -16.75 -11.26 -12.35
CA LEU A 40 -15.57 -11.75 -13.06
C LEU A 40 -14.27 -11.24 -12.45
N ARG A 41 -14.25 -9.98 -12.01
CA ARG A 41 -13.06 -9.40 -11.37
C ARG A 41 -12.81 -10.01 -10.00
N ALA A 42 -13.85 -10.15 -9.18
CA ALA A 42 -13.77 -10.82 -7.88
C ALA A 42 -13.30 -12.28 -8.04
N ARG A 43 -13.79 -13.00 -9.05
CA ARG A 43 -13.34 -14.36 -9.34
C ARG A 43 -11.87 -14.39 -9.75
N PHE A 44 -11.43 -13.49 -10.60
CA PHE A 44 -10.03 -13.40 -11.02
C PHE A 44 -9.10 -13.14 -9.83
N GLU A 45 -9.47 -12.22 -8.94
CA GLU A 45 -8.72 -11.93 -7.71
C GLU A 45 -8.68 -13.15 -6.78
N ALA A 46 -9.80 -13.86 -6.60
CA ALA A 46 -9.84 -15.07 -5.78
C ALA A 46 -8.91 -16.18 -6.31
N VAL A 47 -8.92 -16.44 -7.63
CA VAL A 47 -8.04 -17.45 -8.25
C VAL A 47 -6.57 -17.02 -8.17
N ALA A 48 -6.28 -15.73 -8.38
CA ALA A 48 -4.92 -15.20 -8.23
C ALA A 48 -4.41 -15.33 -6.79
N GLY A 49 -5.27 -15.10 -5.79
CA GLY A 49 -4.96 -15.32 -4.38
C GLY A 49 -4.69 -16.79 -4.05
N GLU A 50 -5.50 -17.72 -4.58
CA GLU A 50 -5.25 -19.16 -4.44
C GLU A 50 -3.90 -19.56 -5.06
N LEU A 51 -3.61 -19.07 -6.27
CA LEU A 51 -2.32 -19.30 -6.93
C LEU A 51 -1.16 -18.80 -6.08
N GLN A 52 -1.28 -17.59 -5.52
CA GLN A 52 -0.27 -17.02 -4.63
C GLN A 52 -0.04 -17.88 -3.38
N ALA A 53 -1.11 -18.41 -2.76
CA ALA A 53 -1.00 -19.28 -1.59
C ALA A 53 -0.30 -20.61 -1.91
N VAL A 54 -0.63 -21.24 -3.04
CA VAL A 54 0.00 -22.50 -3.47
C VAL A 54 1.47 -22.27 -3.85
N LEU A 55 1.79 -21.16 -4.53
CA LEU A 55 3.16 -20.77 -4.81
C LEU A 55 3.95 -20.55 -3.51
N ALA A 56 3.33 -19.95 -2.49
CA ALA A 56 3.98 -19.80 -1.19
C ALA A 56 4.26 -21.16 -0.55
N GLU A 57 3.29 -22.07 -0.53
CA GLU A 57 3.47 -23.43 0.02
C GLU A 57 4.58 -24.19 -0.70
N SER A 58 4.61 -24.14 -2.04
CA SER A 58 5.67 -24.75 -2.86
C SER A 58 7.05 -24.16 -2.55
N ASN A 59 7.13 -22.89 -2.14
CA ASN A 59 8.36 -22.25 -1.71
C ASN A 59 8.71 -22.47 -0.22
N GLY A 60 7.92 -23.28 0.52
CA GLY A 60 8.10 -23.51 1.95
C GLY A 60 7.54 -22.39 2.85
N GLY A 61 6.65 -21.56 2.30
CA GLY A 61 6.02 -20.41 2.95
C GLY A 61 6.41 -19.07 2.31
N HIS A 62 5.78 -18.00 2.79
CA HIS A 62 6.20 -16.64 2.44
C HIS A 62 7.55 -16.30 3.08
N GLY A 63 8.41 -15.60 2.34
CA GLY A 63 9.75 -15.23 2.78
C GLY A 63 9.79 -14.01 3.69
N VAL A 64 10.76 -13.99 4.60
CA VAL A 64 11.04 -12.87 5.51
C VAL A 64 11.94 -11.81 4.86
N ILE A 65 11.74 -10.55 5.21
CA ILE A 65 12.66 -9.44 4.94
C ILE A 65 13.16 -8.83 6.25
N ASN A 66 14.38 -8.30 6.24
CA ASN A 66 14.94 -7.58 7.40
C ASN A 66 14.49 -6.12 7.37
N THR A 67 14.19 -5.55 8.53
CA THR A 67 13.78 -4.15 8.69
C THR A 67 14.93 -3.28 9.21
N ARG A 68 14.76 -1.95 9.17
CA ARG A 68 15.81 -0.99 9.55
C ARG A 68 16.14 -1.07 11.05
N THR A 69 15.17 -1.34 11.89
CA THR A 69 15.35 -1.50 13.35
C THR A 69 16.09 -2.78 13.73
N GLY A 70 16.33 -3.69 12.78
CA GLY A 70 16.96 -4.99 13.01
C GLY A 70 15.95 -6.11 13.28
N GLY A 71 14.65 -5.83 13.12
CA GLY A 71 13.59 -6.83 13.12
C GLY A 71 13.41 -7.50 11.76
N THR A 72 12.35 -8.29 11.65
CA THR A 72 11.94 -8.96 10.41
C THR A 72 10.43 -8.89 10.26
N ILE A 73 9.96 -8.96 9.03
CA ILE A 73 8.54 -9.08 8.70
C ILE A 73 8.39 -10.05 7.53
N THR A 74 7.27 -10.76 7.47
CA THR A 74 6.85 -11.55 6.31
C THR A 74 5.76 -10.77 5.57
N PRO A 75 6.06 -9.94 4.55
CA PRO A 75 5.10 -8.95 4.05
C PRO A 75 3.76 -9.52 3.55
N LEU A 76 3.79 -10.75 3.00
CA LEU A 76 2.61 -11.44 2.47
C LEU A 76 1.89 -12.33 3.51
N ALA A 77 2.37 -12.34 4.75
CA ALA A 77 1.76 -13.03 5.89
C ALA A 77 2.17 -12.31 7.19
N ALA A 78 2.01 -10.99 7.21
CA ALA A 78 2.52 -10.13 8.28
C ALA A 78 1.68 -10.28 9.55
N ASP A 79 2.34 -10.27 10.70
CA ASP A 79 1.70 -10.11 12.00
C ASP A 79 1.65 -8.61 12.35
N PRO A 80 0.54 -8.08 12.93
CA PRO A 80 0.48 -6.70 13.40
C PRO A 80 1.65 -6.30 14.32
N ASP A 81 2.18 -7.23 15.14
CA ASP A 81 3.29 -6.98 16.06
C ASP A 81 4.64 -6.79 15.32
N ASP A 82 4.76 -7.20 14.05
CA ASP A 82 5.95 -6.99 13.21
C ASP A 82 5.99 -5.59 12.57
N VAL A 83 4.89 -4.82 12.62
CA VAL A 83 4.77 -3.51 11.97
C VAL A 83 5.35 -2.42 12.89
N SER A 84 6.42 -1.76 12.44
CA SER A 84 7.07 -0.68 13.20
C SER A 84 6.93 0.69 12.52
N LEU A 85 6.56 1.70 13.29
CA LEU A 85 6.47 3.08 12.81
C LEU A 85 7.84 3.63 12.41
N ALA A 86 8.90 3.24 13.13
CA ALA A 86 10.27 3.63 12.84
C ALA A 86 10.78 3.03 11.51
N ASP A 87 10.36 1.81 11.19
CA ASP A 87 10.68 1.14 9.94
C ASP A 87 9.90 1.74 8.77
N ILE A 88 8.59 1.97 8.94
CA ILE A 88 7.74 2.67 7.97
C ILE A 88 8.33 4.05 7.65
N ALA A 89 8.56 4.88 8.67
CA ALA A 89 9.10 6.22 8.49
C ALA A 89 10.45 6.19 7.75
N HIS A 90 11.32 5.22 8.06
CA HIS A 90 12.59 5.08 7.37
C HIS A 90 12.41 4.68 5.91
N ALA A 91 11.66 3.62 5.62
CA ALA A 91 11.49 3.10 4.27
C ALA A 91 10.78 4.11 3.36
N LEU A 92 9.64 4.66 3.79
CA LEU A 92 8.86 5.62 3.00
C LEU A 92 9.65 6.90 2.67
N SER A 93 10.59 7.31 3.53
CA SER A 93 11.46 8.47 3.28
C SER A 93 12.58 8.20 2.27
N ASN A 94 12.83 6.93 1.93
CA ASN A 94 13.80 6.53 0.90
C ASN A 94 13.11 6.10 -0.41
N LEU A 95 11.82 5.76 -0.37
CA LEU A 95 11.03 5.45 -1.55
C LEU A 95 10.65 6.75 -2.27
N THR A 96 11.09 6.87 -3.52
CA THR A 96 10.72 7.99 -4.38
C THR A 96 9.40 7.69 -5.07
N ARG A 97 8.49 8.66 -5.03
CA ARG A 97 7.31 8.65 -5.92
C ARG A 97 7.73 8.91 -7.36
N PHE A 98 6.78 8.66 -8.26
CA PHE A 98 6.94 8.82 -9.71
C PHE A 98 8.10 8.01 -10.28
N THR A 99 8.50 6.94 -9.59
CA THR A 99 9.65 6.10 -9.96
C THR A 99 10.94 6.94 -10.17
N GLY A 100 11.06 8.06 -9.43
CA GLY A 100 12.23 8.94 -9.47
C GLY A 100 12.33 9.83 -10.73
N HIS A 101 11.27 9.94 -11.52
CA HIS A 101 11.26 10.78 -12.72
C HIS A 101 10.82 12.23 -12.49
N GLY A 102 10.39 12.57 -11.27
CA GLY A 102 10.10 13.96 -10.90
C GLY A 102 11.33 14.85 -11.03
N MET A 103 11.11 16.16 -11.20
CA MET A 103 12.23 17.13 -11.32
C MET A 103 13.17 17.15 -10.12
N GLU A 104 12.69 16.71 -8.95
CA GLU A 104 13.46 16.56 -7.72
C GLU A 104 13.00 15.30 -6.97
N PHE A 105 13.81 14.89 -5.98
CA PHE A 105 13.44 13.78 -5.11
C PHE A 105 12.17 14.13 -4.33
N TYR A 106 11.18 13.25 -4.41
CA TYR A 106 9.91 13.40 -3.72
C TYR A 106 9.53 12.05 -3.11
N SER A 107 9.56 11.95 -1.79
CA SER A 107 9.37 10.67 -1.09
C SER A 107 7.91 10.33 -0.87
N VAL A 108 7.63 9.04 -0.68
CA VAL A 108 6.31 8.57 -0.20
C VAL A 108 6.01 9.17 1.18
N ALA A 109 7.01 9.28 2.06
CA ALA A 109 6.82 9.89 3.38
C ALA A 109 6.31 11.34 3.32
N ARG A 110 6.79 12.14 2.37
CA ARG A 110 6.30 13.51 2.17
C ARG A 110 4.85 13.53 1.68
N HIS A 111 4.54 12.66 0.72
CA HIS A 111 3.19 12.52 0.19
C HIS A 111 2.16 12.20 1.28
N VAL A 112 2.38 11.15 2.08
CA VAL A 112 1.42 10.75 3.12
C VAL A 112 1.26 11.81 4.21
N VAL A 113 2.29 12.62 4.48
CA VAL A 113 2.14 13.78 5.38
C VAL A 113 1.16 14.80 4.78
N HIS A 114 1.31 15.13 3.50
CA HIS A 114 0.40 16.02 2.80
C HIS A 114 -1.04 15.47 2.77
N VAL A 115 -1.22 14.18 2.51
CA VAL A 115 -2.53 13.52 2.59
C VAL A 115 -3.12 13.64 4.00
N SER A 116 -2.34 13.38 5.05
CA SER A 116 -2.79 13.54 6.44
C SER A 116 -3.26 14.97 6.77
N TYR A 117 -2.58 16.00 6.26
CA TYR A 117 -3.00 17.39 6.44
C TYR A 117 -4.25 17.74 5.63
N GLU A 118 -4.38 17.22 4.41
CA GLU A 118 -5.58 17.44 3.59
C GLU A 118 -6.81 16.77 4.20
N VAL A 119 -6.68 15.56 4.74
CA VAL A 119 -7.77 14.88 5.46
C VAL A 119 -8.19 15.68 6.70
N GLU A 120 -7.23 16.24 7.43
CA GLU A 120 -7.51 17.12 8.58
C GLU A 120 -8.25 18.39 8.15
N ALA A 121 -7.79 19.06 7.09
CA ALA A 121 -8.40 20.29 6.58
C ALA A 121 -9.83 20.05 6.06
N ARG A 122 -10.10 18.86 5.49
CA ARG A 122 -11.44 18.43 5.07
C ARG A 122 -12.35 18.01 6.24
N GLY A 123 -11.85 18.03 7.48
CA GLY A 123 -12.63 17.70 8.67
C GLY A 123 -12.79 16.19 8.92
N GLY A 124 -11.80 15.39 8.53
CA GLY A 124 -11.77 13.96 8.82
C GLY A 124 -11.76 13.64 10.31
N SER A 125 -12.20 12.42 10.65
CA SER A 125 -12.09 11.90 12.02
C SER A 125 -10.62 11.73 12.44
N PRO A 126 -10.30 11.62 13.75
CA PRO A 126 -8.94 11.35 14.20
C PRO A 126 -8.31 10.14 13.52
N ASP A 127 -9.06 9.04 13.35
CA ASP A 127 -8.57 7.83 12.69
C ASP A 127 -8.44 8.01 11.17
N ALA A 128 -9.31 8.80 10.53
CA ALA A 128 -9.12 9.18 9.12
C ALA A 128 -7.80 9.97 8.93
N ILE A 129 -7.48 10.90 9.83
CA ILE A 129 -6.26 11.71 9.75
C ILE A 129 -5.01 10.85 9.95
N ARG A 130 -5.07 9.89 10.89
CA ARG A 130 -4.02 8.89 11.11
C ARG A 130 -3.86 7.96 9.92
N TRP A 131 -4.97 7.50 9.34
CA TRP A 131 -4.96 6.67 8.14
C TRP A 131 -4.42 7.44 6.94
N GLY A 132 -4.73 8.72 6.78
CA GLY A 132 -4.11 9.57 5.76
C GLY A 132 -2.58 9.56 5.83
N LEU A 133 -1.98 9.45 7.02
CA LEU A 133 -0.53 9.32 7.19
C LEU A 133 0.00 7.89 6.95
N LEU A 134 -0.83 6.87 7.15
CA LEU A 134 -0.44 5.45 7.15
C LEU A 134 -0.97 4.65 5.94
N HIS A 135 -1.73 5.25 5.03
CA HIS A 135 -2.39 4.53 3.95
C HIS A 135 -1.40 3.84 2.99
N ASP A 136 -0.26 4.49 2.71
CA ASP A 136 0.85 3.90 1.93
C ASP A 136 1.89 3.19 2.82
N ALA A 137 1.60 2.90 4.10
CA ALA A 137 2.57 2.22 4.98
C ALA A 137 2.95 0.81 4.48
N THR A 138 2.09 0.18 3.68
CA THR A 138 2.36 -1.10 3.02
C THR A 138 3.57 -1.02 2.09
N GLU A 139 3.78 0.12 1.41
CA GLU A 139 4.89 0.34 0.48
C GLU A 139 6.26 0.24 1.16
N ALA A 140 6.33 0.46 2.48
CA ALA A 140 7.53 0.22 3.26
C ALA A 140 8.04 -1.23 3.16
N TYR A 141 7.14 -2.18 2.89
CA TYR A 141 7.42 -3.61 2.87
C TYR A 141 7.30 -4.23 1.48
N ILE A 142 6.48 -3.66 0.59
CA ILE A 142 6.23 -4.18 -0.77
C ILE A 142 6.59 -3.22 -1.92
N ALA A 143 7.16 -2.05 -1.61
CA ALA A 143 7.61 -0.97 -2.52
C ALA A 143 6.50 -0.18 -3.22
N ASP A 144 6.75 1.10 -3.52
CA ASP A 144 5.87 1.96 -4.33
C ASP A 144 5.75 1.45 -5.78
N VAL A 145 4.52 1.33 -6.27
CA VAL A 145 4.23 0.99 -7.65
C VAL A 145 3.36 2.09 -8.27
N PRO A 146 3.81 2.75 -9.37
CA PRO A 146 3.09 3.86 -9.95
C PRO A 146 1.69 3.43 -10.40
N ALA A 147 0.69 4.27 -10.10
CA ALA A 147 -0.73 3.96 -10.30
C ALA A 147 -1.11 3.40 -11.69
N PRO A 148 -0.56 3.87 -12.83
CA PRO A 148 -0.86 3.29 -14.14
C PRO A 148 -0.44 1.81 -14.27
N VAL A 149 0.64 1.39 -13.60
CA VAL A 149 1.16 0.02 -13.61
C VAL A 149 0.39 -0.84 -12.61
N LYS A 150 0.14 -0.30 -11.41
CA LYS A 150 -0.56 -0.98 -10.30
C LYS A 150 -1.90 -1.59 -10.71
N ARG A 151 -2.66 -0.89 -11.57
CA ARG A 151 -3.95 -1.35 -12.12
C ARG A 151 -3.89 -2.66 -12.91
N SER A 152 -2.69 -3.07 -13.33
CA SER A 152 -2.43 -4.30 -14.07
C SER A 152 -1.70 -5.37 -13.23
N LEU A 153 -1.58 -5.17 -11.91
CA LEU A 153 -0.88 -6.07 -10.99
C LEU A 153 -1.83 -6.58 -9.88
N PRO A 154 -2.74 -7.52 -10.19
CA PRO A 154 -3.77 -7.99 -9.25
C PRO A 154 -3.20 -8.64 -7.98
N GLY A 155 -2.09 -9.38 -8.09
CA GLY A 155 -1.43 -9.98 -6.93
C GLY A 155 -0.84 -8.92 -5.99
N TYR A 156 -0.31 -7.82 -6.56
CA TYR A 156 0.17 -6.69 -5.76
C TYR A 156 -0.99 -6.00 -5.03
N THR A 157 -2.09 -5.69 -5.73
CA THR A 157 -3.25 -5.03 -5.11
C THR A 157 -3.91 -5.88 -4.02
N HIS A 158 -3.94 -7.20 -4.20
CA HIS A 158 -4.43 -8.11 -3.16
C HIS A 158 -3.50 -8.13 -1.94
N ALA A 159 -2.19 -8.31 -2.16
CA ALA A 159 -1.18 -8.29 -1.09
C ALA A 159 -1.20 -6.97 -0.30
N GLU A 160 -1.34 -5.85 -1.00
CA GLU A 160 -1.44 -4.53 -0.39
C GLU A 160 -2.70 -4.38 0.47
N ALA A 161 -3.86 -4.87 0.00
CA ALA A 161 -5.11 -4.81 0.76
C ALA A 161 -5.05 -5.64 2.06
N GLU A 162 -4.46 -6.83 2.00
CA GLU A 162 -4.24 -7.69 3.17
C GLU A 162 -3.26 -7.01 4.16
N LEU A 163 -2.13 -6.50 3.66
CA LEU A 163 -1.15 -5.81 4.51
C LEU A 163 -1.71 -4.49 5.10
N ALA A 164 -2.57 -3.78 4.36
CA ALA A 164 -3.27 -2.60 4.86
C ALA A 164 -4.23 -2.94 6.00
N ALA A 165 -4.86 -4.11 5.98
CA ALA A 165 -5.64 -4.60 7.13
C ALA A 165 -4.75 -4.84 8.37
N VAL A 166 -3.58 -5.47 8.17
CA VAL A 166 -2.59 -5.68 9.25
C VAL A 166 -2.07 -4.36 9.82
N VAL A 167 -1.78 -3.36 8.97
CA VAL A 167 -1.37 -2.02 9.41
C VAL A 167 -2.47 -1.34 10.24
N ARG A 168 -3.74 -1.42 9.79
CA ARG A 168 -4.87 -0.86 10.56
C ARG A 168 -5.00 -1.51 11.93
N GLU A 169 -4.83 -2.83 12.02
CA GLU A 169 -4.82 -3.55 13.29
C GLU A 169 -3.64 -3.15 14.18
N ALA A 170 -2.43 -3.04 13.63
CA ALA A 170 -1.21 -2.69 14.36
C ALA A 170 -1.30 -1.32 15.05
N PHE A 171 -2.03 -0.37 14.44
CA PHE A 171 -2.20 0.99 14.93
C PHE A 171 -3.61 1.28 15.52
N ASP A 172 -4.43 0.25 15.72
CA ASP A 172 -5.76 0.34 16.36
C ASP A 172 -6.67 1.39 15.69
N LEU A 173 -6.79 1.33 14.36
CA LEU A 173 -7.58 2.28 13.56
C LEU A 173 -9.00 1.76 13.29
N ASP A 174 -10.01 2.50 13.73
CA ASP A 174 -11.43 2.20 13.45
C ASP A 174 -11.98 3.16 12.37
N LEU A 175 -11.92 2.73 11.11
CA LEU A 175 -12.34 3.53 9.96
C LEU A 175 -13.77 3.19 9.56
N SER A 176 -14.61 4.21 9.46
CA SER A 176 -15.88 4.07 8.75
C SER A 176 -15.65 4.11 7.24
N SER A 177 -16.60 3.60 6.45
CA SER A 177 -16.52 3.75 4.99
C SER A 177 -16.53 5.22 4.53
N ALA A 178 -16.98 6.15 5.38
CA ALA A 178 -16.88 7.58 5.07
C ALA A 178 -15.45 8.11 5.25
N ASP A 179 -14.73 7.61 6.25
CA ASP A 179 -13.32 7.92 6.47
C ASP A 179 -12.46 7.38 5.33
N GLU A 180 -12.66 6.12 4.91
CA GLU A 180 -11.95 5.52 3.78
C GLU A 180 -12.12 6.35 2.50
N ARG A 181 -13.36 6.70 2.15
CA ARG A 181 -13.64 7.54 0.96
C ARG A 181 -13.02 8.93 1.06
N LEU A 182 -12.93 9.49 2.27
CA LEU A 182 -12.33 10.80 2.47
C LEU A 182 -10.81 10.74 2.24
N VAL A 183 -10.16 9.70 2.77
CA VAL A 183 -8.72 9.48 2.59
C VAL A 183 -8.39 9.21 1.12
N ASP A 184 -9.16 8.35 0.44
CA ASP A 184 -8.97 8.09 -1.00
C ASP A 184 -9.12 9.36 -1.85
N ALA A 185 -10.09 10.22 -1.51
CA ALA A 185 -10.29 11.49 -2.20
C ALA A 185 -9.14 12.47 -1.95
N ALA A 186 -8.62 12.52 -0.71
CA ALA A 186 -7.49 13.36 -0.36
C ALA A 186 -6.19 12.89 -1.02
N ASP A 187 -5.90 11.58 -1.00
CA ASP A 187 -4.76 10.98 -1.71
C ASP A 187 -4.80 11.32 -3.20
N SER A 188 -5.92 11.08 -3.86
CA SER A 188 -6.09 11.38 -5.28
C SER A 188 -5.84 12.86 -5.62
N ASP A 189 -6.36 13.78 -4.80
CA ASP A 189 -6.20 15.21 -5.02
C ASP A 189 -4.76 15.69 -4.76
N VAL A 190 -4.15 15.22 -3.67
CA VAL A 190 -2.74 15.48 -3.35
C VAL A 190 -1.83 14.90 -4.43
N GLY A 191 -2.03 13.66 -4.87
CA GLY A 191 -1.26 13.03 -5.93
C GLY A 191 -1.36 13.77 -7.27
N ARG A 192 -2.53 14.31 -7.61
CA ARG A 192 -2.70 15.17 -8.81
C ARG A 192 -1.98 16.51 -8.66
N TYR A 193 -2.08 17.14 -7.49
CA TYR A 193 -1.34 18.36 -7.17
C TYR A 193 0.17 18.15 -7.32
N GLU A 194 0.71 17.09 -6.71
CA GLU A 194 2.12 16.72 -6.80
C GLU A 194 2.57 16.46 -8.23
N LEU A 195 1.76 15.73 -9.01
CA LEU A 195 2.05 15.44 -10.41
C LEU A 195 2.19 16.74 -11.22
N ALA A 196 1.31 17.72 -11.00
CA ALA A 196 1.41 19.03 -11.64
C ALA A 196 2.68 19.79 -11.24
N LYS A 197 3.08 19.73 -9.95
CA LYS A 197 4.30 20.39 -9.45
C LYS A 197 5.59 19.74 -9.95
N HIS A 198 5.66 18.41 -9.92
CA HIS A 198 6.88 17.66 -10.29
C HIS A 198 7.01 17.41 -11.79
N PHE A 199 5.95 17.63 -12.58
CA PHE A 199 5.94 17.55 -14.03
C PHE A 199 5.25 18.77 -14.67
N PRO A 200 5.81 19.99 -14.56
CA PRO A 200 5.17 21.24 -14.98
C PRO A 200 4.90 21.32 -16.49
N ASN A 201 5.61 20.51 -17.29
CA ASN A 201 5.43 20.44 -18.74
C ASN A 201 4.40 19.37 -19.17
N GLY A 202 3.83 18.62 -18.22
CA GLY A 202 2.90 17.52 -18.49
C GLY A 202 1.46 17.95 -18.77
N GLY A 203 1.13 19.22 -18.55
CA GLY A 203 -0.24 19.74 -18.73
C GLY A 203 -1.25 19.16 -17.74
N HIS A 204 -0.78 18.73 -16.57
CA HIS A 204 -1.61 18.16 -15.52
C HIS A 204 -2.49 19.23 -14.87
N GLU A 205 -3.71 18.83 -14.49
CA GLU A 205 -4.59 19.66 -13.68
C GLU A 205 -4.00 19.82 -12.27
N GLU A 206 -3.97 21.05 -11.77
CA GLU A 206 -3.56 21.36 -10.40
C GLU A 206 -4.83 21.60 -9.56
N PRO A 207 -5.33 20.59 -8.82
CA PRO A 207 -6.48 20.78 -7.95
C PRO A 207 -6.14 21.75 -6.81
N THR A 208 -7.16 22.47 -6.33
CA THR A 208 -7.03 23.28 -5.12
C THR A 208 -7.21 22.37 -3.90
N LEU A 209 -6.22 22.37 -3.01
CA LEU A 209 -6.26 21.67 -1.73
C LEU A 209 -6.87 22.56 -0.65
N GLU A 210 -7.47 21.96 0.37
CA GLU A 210 -8.08 22.68 1.50
C GLU A 210 -7.01 23.17 2.50
N TYR A 211 -5.88 22.46 2.62
CA TYR A 211 -4.69 22.99 3.33
C TYR A 211 -3.70 23.62 2.34
N ASP A 212 -2.87 24.54 2.85
CA ASP A 212 -1.79 25.18 2.09
C ASP A 212 -0.49 24.36 2.20
N PRO A 213 -0.03 23.69 1.12
CA PRO A 213 1.19 22.88 1.14
C PRO A 213 2.46 23.65 1.46
N ASP A 214 2.51 24.94 1.14
CA ASP A 214 3.69 25.79 1.37
C ASP A 214 3.89 26.12 2.87
N THR A 215 2.90 25.83 3.71
CA THR A 215 3.00 26.02 5.17
C THR A 215 3.85 24.95 5.86
N LEU A 216 4.07 23.80 5.22
CA LEU A 216 4.92 22.75 5.75
C LEU A 216 6.39 23.15 5.57
N LYS A 217 7.00 23.58 6.68
CA LYS A 217 8.41 23.93 6.71
C LYS A 217 9.25 22.68 6.47
N THR A 218 9.99 22.65 5.36
CA THR A 218 10.94 21.58 5.01
C THR A 218 12.31 21.78 5.65
N ASP A 219 12.38 22.37 6.85
CA ASP A 219 13.66 22.67 7.51
C ASP A 219 14.42 21.38 7.92
N GLY A 220 13.75 20.21 7.86
CA GLY A 220 14.29 18.87 8.07
C GLY A 220 14.03 17.90 6.91
N ASP A 221 14.47 16.64 7.05
CA ASP A 221 14.21 15.59 6.07
C ASP A 221 12.77 15.03 6.16
N ASP A 222 12.32 14.36 5.11
CA ASP A 222 10.94 13.82 5.03
C ASP A 222 10.64 12.80 6.13
N LYS A 223 11.66 12.12 6.65
CA LYS A 223 11.54 11.22 7.80
C LYS A 223 11.18 11.97 9.06
N THR A 224 11.86 13.09 9.30
CA THR A 224 11.60 13.96 10.46
C THR A 224 10.20 14.52 10.37
N LEU A 225 9.79 14.99 9.18
CA LEU A 225 8.44 15.50 8.93
C LEU A 225 7.37 14.44 9.24
N PHE A 226 7.54 13.22 8.74
CA PHE A 226 6.65 12.09 9.03
C PHE A 226 6.56 11.83 10.55
N LEU A 227 7.71 11.72 11.24
CA LEU A 227 7.75 11.43 12.68
C LEU A 227 7.22 12.60 13.55
N GLU A 228 7.28 13.83 13.07
CA GLU A 228 6.65 14.97 13.75
C GLU A 228 5.13 14.89 13.62
N ARG A 229 4.63 14.53 12.43
CA ARG A 229 3.19 14.33 12.21
C ARG A 229 2.66 13.15 13.01
N THR A 230 3.39 12.04 13.12
CA THR A 230 2.96 10.90 13.96
C THR A 230 2.81 11.29 15.43
N ARG A 231 3.77 12.06 15.97
CA ARG A 231 3.71 12.58 17.35
C ARG A 231 2.54 13.54 17.55
N ALA A 232 2.24 14.39 16.56
CA ALA A 232 1.11 15.32 16.62
C ALA A 232 -0.25 14.61 16.63
N LEU A 233 -0.32 13.38 16.10
CA LEU A 233 -1.53 12.57 16.02
C LEU A 233 -1.61 11.48 17.12
N ASP A 234 -0.67 11.48 18.06
CA ASP A 234 -0.53 10.46 19.11
C ASP A 234 -0.47 9.02 18.54
N ILE A 235 0.21 8.82 17.41
CA ILE A 235 0.46 7.49 16.84
C ILE A 235 1.70 6.89 17.53
N GLY A 236 1.50 5.86 18.35
CA GLY A 236 2.56 5.08 18.99
C GLY A 236 3.05 3.90 18.15
N ASP A 237 4.18 3.29 18.54
CA ASP A 237 4.59 2.00 17.96
C ASP A 237 3.58 0.90 18.34
N ALA A 238 3.27 0.03 17.38
CA ALA A 238 2.44 -1.15 17.57
C ALA A 238 2.91 -1.93 18.82
N GLY A 239 1.97 -2.28 19.71
CA GLY A 239 2.26 -3.02 20.95
C GLY A 239 2.63 -2.18 22.19
N SER A 240 2.84 -0.85 22.08
CA SER A 240 3.20 -0.01 23.25
C SER A 240 2.03 0.26 24.22
N SER A 241 0.79 -0.01 23.81
CA SER A 241 -0.44 0.27 24.58
C SER A 241 -0.97 -0.95 25.37
N ARG A 242 -0.33 -2.12 25.28
CA ARG A 242 -0.83 -3.38 25.88
C ARG A 242 -0.30 -3.69 27.29
N TYR A 243 0.25 -2.72 28.02
CA TYR A 243 0.75 -2.89 29.41
C TYR A 243 0.27 -1.82 30.38
#